data_AF-A0A6I3LSZ4-F1
#
_entry.id   AF-A0A6I3LSZ4-F1
#
_cell.length_a   1.000
_cell.length_b   1.000
_cell.length_c   1.000
_cell.angle_alpha   90.00
_cell.angle_beta   90.00
_cell.angle_gamma   90.00
#
_symmetry.space_group_name_H-M   'P 1'
#
loop_
_entity.id
_entity.type
_entity.pdbx_description
1 polymer ?
#
loop_
_entity_poly.entity_id
_entity_poly.type
_entity_poly.pdbx_seq_one_letter_code
_entity_poly.pdbx_strand_id
1 'polypeptide(L)'
;MKMKISHELDTLSKILLPFILFVHIMFFILEAVLWNWPEVHTPLIALLNNPVSSETWVQALTLKNLFINQGFYNFFLVVTGVWGYFLILRRQYVAGYALLIVLCFSAAGAGITLALSTKAYLLAFFQAVPAAVLFFRLFPKFILIQGKR
;
A
#
# COMPACT_ATOMS: atom_id res chain seq x y z
N MET A 1 -32.27 21.24 -5.00
CA MET A 1 -30.89 21.72 -5.23
C MET A 1 -29.99 20.51 -5.51
N LYS A 2 -29.60 20.24 -6.77
CA LYS A 2 -28.69 19.12 -7.10
C LYS A 2 -27.27 19.51 -6.64
N MET A 3 -26.79 18.87 -5.57
CA MET A 3 -25.43 19.08 -5.08
C MET A 3 -24.41 18.70 -6.17
N LYS A 4 -23.58 19.67 -6.59
CA LYS A 4 -22.55 19.47 -7.61
C LYS A 4 -21.42 18.66 -6.99
N ILE A 5 -21.48 17.34 -7.17
CA ILE A 5 -20.41 16.43 -6.71
C ILE A 5 -19.16 16.73 -7.52
N SER A 6 -18.10 17.17 -6.84
CA SER A 6 -16.78 17.27 -7.45
C SER A 6 -16.25 15.86 -7.72
N HIS A 7 -15.82 15.63 -8.95
CA HIS A 7 -15.16 14.39 -9.37
C HIS A 7 -13.66 14.37 -9.02
N GLU A 8 -13.14 15.47 -8.49
CA GLU A 8 -11.76 15.55 -8.04
C GLU A 8 -11.55 14.99 -6.64
N LEU A 9 -10.31 14.62 -6.37
CA LEU A 9 -9.86 14.30 -5.02
C LEU A 9 -9.95 15.55 -4.13
N ASP A 10 -10.52 15.37 -2.94
CA ASP A 10 -10.51 16.40 -1.90
C ASP A 10 -9.10 16.56 -1.32
N THR A 11 -8.90 17.63 -0.54
CA THR A 11 -7.59 17.99 0.03
C THR A 11 -6.96 16.85 0.83
N LEU A 12 -7.75 16.16 1.66
CA LEU A 12 -7.20 15.06 2.47
C LEU A 12 -6.84 13.86 1.60
N SER A 13 -7.67 13.52 0.61
CA SER A 13 -7.33 12.47 -0.37
C SER A 13 -6.03 12.80 -1.14
N LYS A 14 -5.79 14.08 -1.46
CA LYS A 14 -4.55 14.56 -2.09
C LYS A 14 -3.32 14.48 -1.18
N ILE A 15 -3.50 14.44 0.14
CA ILE A 15 -2.41 14.26 1.12
C ILE A 15 -2.15 12.78 1.39
N LEU A 16 -3.21 11.99 1.59
CA LEU A 16 -3.09 10.57 1.93
C LEU A 16 -2.53 9.73 0.78
N LEU A 17 -2.90 10.03 -0.46
CA LEU A 17 -2.45 9.24 -1.60
C LEU A 17 -0.92 9.27 -1.76
N PRO A 18 -0.23 10.42 -1.82
CA PRO A 18 1.23 10.47 -1.83
C PRO A 18 1.88 9.76 -0.63
N PHE A 19 1.30 9.88 0.56
CA PHE A 19 1.80 9.17 1.75
C PHE A 19 1.76 7.65 1.57
N ILE A 20 0.63 7.11 1.09
CA ILE A 20 0.48 5.67 0.83
C ILE A 20 1.51 5.22 -0.22
N LEU A 21 1.64 5.97 -1.32
CA LEU A 21 2.63 5.65 -2.36
C LEU A 21 4.06 5.66 -1.81
N PHE A 22 4.40 6.65 -1.00
CA PHE A 22 5.71 6.74 -0.34
C PHE A 22 6.00 5.52 0.54
N VAL A 23 5.06 5.09 1.37
CA VAL A 23 5.20 3.90 2.23
C VAL A 23 5.49 2.64 1.38
N HIS A 24 4.80 2.46 0.26
CA HIS A 24 4.99 1.28 -0.60
C HIS A 24 6.28 1.35 -1.42
N ILE A 25 6.72 2.54 -1.83
CA ILE A 25 8.06 2.75 -2.41
C ILE A 25 9.12 2.37 -1.38
N MET A 26 8.97 2.79 -0.13
CA MET A 26 9.89 2.46 0.95
C MET A 26 9.98 0.94 1.16
N PHE A 27 8.86 0.23 1.24
CA PHE A 27 8.88 -1.23 1.34
C PHE A 27 9.52 -1.89 0.12
N PHE A 28 9.19 -1.45 -1.10
CA PHE A 28 9.86 -1.95 -2.31
C PHE A 28 11.39 -1.83 -2.22
N ILE A 29 11.90 -0.66 -1.82
CA ILE A 29 13.34 -0.43 -1.68
C ILE A 29 13.94 -1.35 -0.61
N LEU A 30 13.32 -1.43 0.58
CA LEU A 30 13.83 -2.24 1.69
C LEU A 30 13.83 -3.75 1.36
N GLU A 31 12.75 -4.24 0.75
CA GLU A 31 12.51 -5.67 0.54
C GLU A 31 13.12 -6.21 -0.76
N ALA A 32 13.14 -5.44 -1.84
CA ALA A 32 13.65 -5.89 -3.14
C ALA A 32 15.06 -5.40 -3.47
N VAL A 33 15.45 -4.21 -3.00
CA VAL A 33 16.74 -3.59 -3.36
C VAL A 33 17.77 -3.78 -2.26
N LEU A 34 17.41 -3.45 -1.02
CA LEU A 34 18.34 -3.37 0.11
C LEU A 34 18.33 -4.61 1.02
N TRP A 35 17.55 -5.65 0.71
CA TRP A 35 17.40 -6.83 1.56
C TRP A 35 18.73 -7.48 1.97
N ASN A 36 19.74 -7.50 1.09
CA ASN A 36 21.03 -8.10 1.40
C ASN A 36 21.85 -7.30 2.42
N TRP A 37 21.43 -6.09 2.81
CA TRP A 37 22.14 -5.26 3.78
C TRP A 37 21.72 -5.65 5.20
N PRO A 38 22.67 -6.00 6.09
CA PRO A 38 22.38 -6.41 7.46
C PRO A 38 21.58 -5.38 8.26
N GLU A 39 21.82 -4.09 8.00
CA GLU A 39 21.12 -2.95 8.61
C GLU A 39 19.63 -2.92 8.26
N VAL A 40 19.23 -3.60 7.18
CA VAL A 40 17.84 -3.69 6.71
C VAL A 40 17.19 -5.01 7.14
N HIS A 41 17.78 -6.17 6.81
CA HIS A 41 17.09 -7.43 7.09
C HIS A 41 17.09 -7.79 8.57
N THR A 42 18.10 -7.41 9.35
CA THR A 42 18.18 -7.75 10.78
C THR A 42 16.98 -7.21 11.57
N PRO A 43 16.66 -5.90 11.51
CA PRO A 43 15.49 -5.38 12.22
C PRO A 43 14.17 -5.92 11.63
N LEU A 44 14.06 -6.10 10.31
CA LEU A 44 12.84 -6.64 9.70
C LEU A 44 12.56 -8.08 10.17
N ILE A 45 13.57 -8.96 10.15
CA ILE A 45 13.45 -10.34 10.61
C ILE A 45 13.08 -10.40 12.10
N ALA A 46 13.65 -9.52 12.93
CA ALA A 46 13.28 -9.45 14.35
C ALA A 46 11.79 -9.14 14.57
N LEU A 47 11.15 -8.43 13.64
CA LEU A 47 9.73 -8.12 13.68
C LEU A 47 8.83 -9.25 13.17
N LEU A 48 9.34 -10.18 12.34
CA LEU A 48 8.53 -11.24 11.70
C LEU A 48 7.98 -12.29 12.67
N ASN A 49 8.43 -12.30 13.93
CA ASN A 49 7.97 -13.26 14.95
C ASN A 49 8.16 -14.73 14.52
N ASN A 50 9.30 -15.04 13.91
CA ASN A 50 9.58 -16.38 13.38
C ASN A 50 9.57 -17.45 14.50
N PRO A 51 8.83 -18.57 14.32
CA PRO A 51 8.73 -19.62 15.33
C PRO A 51 9.95 -20.55 15.37
N VAL A 52 10.78 -20.53 14.33
CA VAL A 52 11.97 -21.40 14.22
C VAL A 52 13.20 -20.61 14.59
N SER A 53 13.93 -21.08 15.61
CA SER A 53 15.22 -20.52 15.99
C SER A 53 16.28 -20.94 14.97
N SER A 54 16.88 -19.96 14.30
CA SER A 54 18.02 -20.12 13.40
C SER A 54 18.79 -18.80 13.35
N GLU A 55 20.05 -18.84 12.93
CA GLU A 55 20.86 -17.63 12.76
C GLU A 55 20.19 -16.64 11.79
N THR A 56 20.24 -15.34 12.09
CA THR A 56 19.57 -14.30 11.29
C THR A 56 20.00 -14.31 9.82
N TRP A 57 21.28 -14.58 9.54
CA TRP A 57 21.78 -14.63 8.17
C TRP A 57 21.17 -15.81 7.38
N VAL A 58 20.91 -16.95 8.03
CA VAL A 58 20.26 -18.12 7.41
C VAL A 58 18.82 -17.78 7.06
N GLN A 59 18.11 -17.10 7.98
CA GLN A 59 16.76 -16.62 7.72
C GLN A 59 16.73 -15.63 6.57
N ALA A 60 17.66 -14.66 6.54
CA ALA A 60 17.76 -13.66 5.48
C ALA A 60 18.00 -14.30 4.11
N LEU A 61 18.90 -15.28 4.03
CA LEU A 61 19.17 -16.01 2.79
C LEU A 61 17.95 -16.82 2.33
N THR A 62 17.27 -17.49 3.27
CA THR A 62 16.08 -18.31 2.99
C THR A 62 14.92 -17.45 2.48
N LEU A 63 14.73 -16.28 3.07
CA LEU A 63 13.63 -15.36 2.77
C LEU A 63 13.91 -14.44 1.57
N LYS A 64 15.14 -14.42 1.03
CA LYS A 64 15.59 -13.48 -0.01
C LYS A 64 14.64 -13.38 -1.20
N ASN A 65 14.32 -14.51 -1.84
CA ASN A 65 13.48 -14.49 -3.04
C ASN A 65 12.03 -14.11 -2.71
N LEU A 66 11.55 -14.47 -1.52
CA LEU A 66 10.22 -14.10 -1.04
C LEU A 66 10.14 -12.58 -0.84
N PHE A 67 11.12 -11.97 -0.19
CA PHE A 67 11.15 -10.52 0.05
C PHE A 67 11.34 -9.72 -1.23
N ILE A 68 12.16 -10.21 -2.18
CA ILE A 68 12.25 -9.59 -3.50
C ILE A 68 10.86 -9.56 -4.16
N ASN A 69 10.14 -10.68 -4.15
CA ASN A 69 8.80 -10.74 -4.72
C ASN A 69 7.80 -9.83 -3.97
N GLN A 70 7.88 -9.79 -2.63
CA GLN A 70 7.08 -8.91 -1.79
C GLN A 70 7.30 -7.44 -2.13
N GLY A 71 8.57 -7.04 -2.30
CA GLY A 71 8.91 -5.68 -2.73
C GLY A 71 8.33 -5.34 -4.11
N PHE A 72 8.33 -6.27 -5.06
CA PHE A 72 7.71 -6.02 -6.38
C PHE A 72 6.18 -5.92 -6.32
N TYR A 73 5.50 -6.65 -5.43
CA TYR A 73 4.08 -6.40 -5.16
C TYR A 73 3.84 -4.97 -4.66
N ASN A 74 4.68 -4.48 -3.75
CA ASN A 74 4.63 -3.10 -3.29
C ASN A 74 4.85 -2.10 -4.45
N PHE A 75 5.80 -2.38 -5.34
CA PHE A 75 6.02 -1.57 -6.54
C PHE A 75 4.80 -1.55 -7.48
N PHE A 76 4.15 -2.70 -7.72
CA PHE A 76 2.95 -2.75 -8.56
C PHE A 76 1.76 -2.00 -7.95
N LEU A 77 1.65 -1.95 -6.62
CA LEU A 77 0.69 -1.08 -5.94
C LEU A 77 0.98 0.40 -6.20
N VAL A 78 2.25 0.81 -6.18
CA VAL A 78 2.66 2.18 -6.53
C VAL A 78 2.26 2.50 -7.97
N VAL A 79 2.58 1.63 -8.92
CA VAL A 79 2.21 1.78 -10.34
C VAL A 79 0.69 1.92 -10.49
N THR A 80 -0.07 1.07 -9.80
CA THR A 80 -1.54 1.10 -9.78
C THR A 80 -2.06 2.45 -9.30
N GLY A 81 -1.53 2.97 -8.20
CA GLY A 81 -1.93 4.26 -7.64
C GLY A 81 -1.57 5.45 -8.52
N VAL A 82 -0.36 5.46 -9.08
CA VAL A 82 0.09 6.51 -10.00
C VAL A 82 -0.79 6.56 -11.24
N TRP A 83 -1.07 5.40 -11.85
CA TRP A 83 -2.00 5.33 -13.00
C TRP A 83 -3.41 5.73 -12.61
N GLY A 84 -3.92 5.29 -11.46
CA GLY A 84 -5.23 5.71 -10.95
C GLY A 84 -5.36 7.22 -10.84
N TYR A 85 -4.35 7.88 -10.27
CA TYR A 85 -4.29 9.33 -10.17
C TYR A 85 -4.20 10.01 -11.53
N PHE A 86 -3.33 9.53 -12.42
CA PHE A 86 -3.19 10.05 -13.78
C PHE A 86 -4.50 10.00 -14.56
N LEU A 87 -5.26 8.90 -14.46
CA LEU A 87 -6.57 8.77 -15.10
C LEU A 87 -7.59 9.77 -14.56
N ILE A 88 -7.59 10.06 -13.26
CA ILE A 88 -8.42 11.12 -12.67
C ILE A 88 -8.08 12.49 -13.27
N LEU A 89 -6.79 12.82 -13.42
CA LEU A 89 -6.35 14.05 -14.08
C LEU A 89 -6.83 14.15 -15.54
N ARG A 90 -6.93 13.01 -16.22
CA ARG A 90 -7.48 12.89 -17.59
C ARG A 90 -9.01 12.79 -17.63
N ARG A 91 -9.69 13.02 -16.51
CA ARG A 91 -11.16 12.93 -16.35
C ARG A 91 -11.75 11.54 -16.63
N GLN A 92 -10.91 10.50 -16.63
CA GLN A 92 -11.34 9.10 -16.73
C GLN A 92 -11.67 8.55 -15.34
N TYR A 93 -12.69 9.14 -14.70
CA TYR A 93 -12.93 8.98 -13.26
C TYR A 93 -13.25 7.54 -12.84
N VAL A 94 -14.06 6.80 -13.60
CA VAL A 94 -14.41 5.42 -13.19
C VAL A 94 -13.17 4.53 -13.12
N ALA A 95 -12.32 4.56 -14.15
CA ALA A 95 -11.09 3.78 -14.19
C ALA A 95 -10.09 4.26 -13.12
N GLY A 96 -9.91 5.58 -12.99
CA GLY A 96 -8.99 6.15 -12.00
C GLY A 96 -9.36 5.81 -10.56
N TYR A 97 -10.64 5.97 -10.18
CA TYR A 97 -11.13 5.61 -8.84
C TYR A 97 -11.06 4.10 -8.59
N ALA A 98 -11.34 3.26 -9.59
CA ALA A 98 -11.23 1.81 -9.43
C ALA A 98 -9.79 1.39 -9.07
N LEU A 99 -8.78 1.93 -9.76
CA LEU A 99 -7.37 1.66 -9.45
C LEU A 99 -6.98 2.16 -8.05
N LEU A 100 -7.41 3.37 -7.66
CA LEU A 100 -7.13 3.88 -6.31
C LEU A 100 -7.80 3.03 -5.22
N ILE A 101 -9.02 2.53 -5.47
CA ILE A 101 -9.72 1.63 -4.54
C ILE A 101 -8.95 0.31 -4.40
N VAL A 102 -8.47 -0.27 -5.50
CA VAL A 102 -7.64 -1.49 -5.46
C VAL A 102 -6.36 -1.26 -4.65
N LEU A 103 -5.63 -0.16 -4.91
CA LEU A 103 -4.47 0.22 -4.10
C LEU A 103 -4.81 0.26 -2.61
N CYS A 104 -5.87 1.00 -2.25
CA CYS A 104 -6.21 1.20 -0.85
C CYS A 104 -6.67 -0.09 -0.17
N PHE A 105 -7.45 -0.92 -0.87
CA PHE A 105 -7.90 -2.21 -0.36
C PHE A 105 -6.71 -3.15 -0.12
N SER A 106 -5.81 -3.29 -1.10
CA SER A 106 -4.64 -4.16 -0.98
C SER A 106 -3.68 -3.68 0.12
N ALA A 107 -3.41 -2.38 0.21
CA ALA A 107 -2.59 -1.80 1.26
C ALA A 107 -3.19 -2.03 2.66
N ALA A 108 -4.50 -1.75 2.81
CA ALA A 108 -5.21 -1.98 4.06
C ALA A 108 -5.19 -3.47 4.46
N GLY A 109 -5.52 -4.36 3.53
CA GLY A 109 -5.51 -5.80 3.74
C GLY A 109 -4.13 -6.31 4.14
N ALA A 110 -3.08 -5.93 3.41
CA ALA A 110 -1.72 -6.34 3.70
C ALA A 110 -1.21 -5.82 5.06
N GLY A 111 -1.52 -4.58 5.42
CA GLY A 111 -1.18 -4.05 6.75
C GLY A 111 -1.93 -4.77 7.88
N ILE A 112 -3.20 -5.12 7.69
CA ILE A 112 -3.95 -5.96 8.65
C ILE A 112 -3.31 -7.35 8.78
N THR A 113 -2.99 -8.00 7.65
CA THR A 113 -2.29 -9.30 7.65
C THR A 113 -0.96 -9.20 8.38
N LEU A 114 -0.19 -8.14 8.16
CA LEU A 114 1.10 -7.91 8.83
C LEU A 114 0.93 -7.78 10.35
N ALA A 115 -0.08 -7.02 10.82
CA ALA A 115 -0.37 -6.88 12.25
C ALA A 115 -0.82 -8.20 12.90
N LEU A 116 -1.54 -9.06 12.16
CA LEU A 116 -2.03 -10.33 12.69
C LEU A 116 -0.98 -11.45 12.68
N SER A 117 0.00 -11.36 11.77
CA SER A 117 1.01 -12.42 11.57
C SER A 117 2.37 -12.13 12.20
N THR A 118 2.65 -10.87 12.57
CA THR A 118 3.98 -10.43 13.02
C THR A 118 3.90 -9.47 14.21
N LYS A 119 5.07 -9.01 14.69
CA LYS A 119 5.20 -7.93 15.69
C LYS A 119 5.44 -6.56 15.04
N ALA A 120 5.35 -6.45 13.72
CA ALA A 120 5.60 -5.23 12.95
C ALA A 120 4.44 -4.22 13.02
N TYR A 121 3.86 -3.99 14.22
CA TYR A 121 2.62 -3.22 14.38
C TYR A 121 2.71 -1.79 13.86
N LEU A 122 3.87 -1.13 14.00
CA LEU A 122 4.08 0.22 13.51
C LEU A 122 4.09 0.27 11.98
N LEU A 123 4.76 -0.70 11.34
CA LEU A 123 4.79 -0.84 9.88
C LEU A 123 3.38 -1.15 9.34
N ALA A 124 2.69 -2.07 10.00
CA ALA A 124 1.30 -2.42 9.72
C ALA A 124 0.37 -1.20 9.84
N PHE A 125 0.55 -0.36 10.86
CA PHE A 125 -0.25 0.86 11.05
C PHE A 125 -0.07 1.83 9.88
N PHE A 126 1.18 2.13 9.49
CA PHE A 126 1.45 3.07 8.40
C PHE A 126 0.99 2.57 7.04
N GLN A 127 0.96 1.25 6.84
CA GLN A 127 0.44 0.63 5.63
C GLN A 127 -1.10 0.60 5.62
N ALA A 128 -1.73 0.24 6.74
CA ALA A 128 -3.16 -0.02 6.79
C ALA A 128 -4.01 1.24 6.98
N VAL A 129 -3.67 2.08 7.97
CA VAL A 129 -4.59 3.14 8.42
C VAL A 129 -4.80 4.22 7.37
N PRO A 130 -3.76 4.82 6.76
CA PRO A 130 -3.94 5.81 5.71
C PRO A 130 -4.72 5.25 4.51
N ALA A 131 -4.43 3.99 4.14
CA ALA A 131 -5.09 3.30 3.05
C ALA A 131 -6.57 3.05 3.33
N ALA A 132 -6.93 2.55 4.52
CA ALA A 132 -8.31 2.34 4.93
C ALA A 132 -9.08 3.67 4.97
N VAL A 133 -8.48 4.71 5.54
CA VAL A 133 -9.06 6.05 5.61
C VAL A 133 -9.32 6.62 4.21
N LEU A 134 -8.42 6.40 3.25
CA LEU A 134 -8.60 6.80 1.86
C LEU A 134 -9.66 5.92 1.16
N PHE A 135 -9.66 4.61 1.38
CA PHE A 135 -10.66 3.68 0.83
C PHE A 135 -12.09 4.14 1.16
N PHE A 136 -12.38 4.37 2.45
CA PHE A 136 -13.72 4.78 2.88
C PHE A 136 -14.14 6.17 2.37
N ARG A 137 -13.17 7.01 1.97
CA ARG A 137 -13.45 8.29 1.30
C ARG A 137 -13.72 8.14 -0.19
N LEU A 138 -12.98 7.27 -0.87
CA LEU A 138 -13.08 7.09 -2.32
C LEU A 138 -14.26 6.20 -2.72
N PHE A 139 -14.58 5.18 -1.93
CA PHE A 139 -15.60 4.19 -2.27
C PHE A 139 -17.00 4.80 -2.49
N PRO A 140 -17.54 5.67 -1.60
CA PRO A 140 -18.83 6.32 -1.85
C PRO A 140 -18.81 7.21 -3.10
N LYS A 141 -17.71 7.93 -3.34
CA LYS A 141 -17.54 8.77 -4.54
C LYS A 141 -17.57 7.91 -5.81
N PHE A 142 -16.89 6.77 -5.80
CA PHE A 142 -16.87 5.84 -6.93
C PHE A 142 -18.28 5.33 -7.30
N ILE A 143 -19.07 4.92 -6.31
CA ILE A 143 -20.46 4.47 -6.52
C ILE A 143 -21.30 5.59 -7.14
N LEU A 144 -21.19 6.83 -6.64
CA LEU A 144 -21.91 7.98 -7.18
C LEU A 144 -21.49 8.33 -8.63
N ILE A 145 -20.23 8.09 -8.99
CA ILE A 145 -19.72 8.31 -10.34
C ILE A 145 -20.24 7.24 -11.30
N GLN A 146 -20.34 5.98 -10.86
CA GLN A 146 -20.87 4.90 -11.68
C GLN A 146 -22.38 5.01 -11.89
N GLY A 147 -23.15 5.36 -10.85
CA GLY A 147 -24.62 5.46 -10.91
C GLY A 147 -25.16 6.65 -11.71
N LYS A 148 -24.30 7.51 -12.26
CA LYS A 148 -24.66 8.64 -13.14
C LYS A 148 -24.45 8.36 -14.63
N ARG A 149 -24.17 7.11 -14.99
CA ARG A 149 -24.17 6.68 -16.40
C ARG A 149 -25.58 6.65 -16.98
#